data_AF-A0AAU5KZP9-F1
#
_entry.id   AF-A0AAU5KZP9-F1
#
_cell.length_a   1.000
_cell.length_b   1.000
_cell.length_c   1.000
_cell.angle_alpha   90.00
_cell.angle_beta   90.00
_cell.angle_gamma   90.00
#
_symmetry.space_group_name_H-M   'P 1'
#
loop_
_entity.id
_entity.type
_entity.pdbx_description
1 polymer ?
#
loop_
_entity_poly.entity_id
_entity_poly.type
_entity_poly.pdbx_seq_one_letter_code
_entity_poly.pdbx_strand_id
1 'polypeptide(L)'
;MGNPALVDPATVRATAAEAWIWGFPLLENYRTLYPQAVDDADPRHIGGFGVFRHHAQPPTPATTDVVTPDNDTRYSWAWLDLRAEPWVVSVPAEDRYYVLPLHELDTSYAGFIGTRATGREAGDYLVAGPGWQGAVPEGTAGVIRTATELIGIVGRTHLGGTSPEAVEELKGLQRQYRLRPLHEYAGTAAPPPAPNPVWPVWREEVLGTIEFFGFLDFLLGFCPVLPADADLRGRLTDLGIDGRGEFEPAALPIEVRAEIGRGIADARAELTRAAERAADRAADRTGDRTGDRTGQGAGDTAGLSGTRERLGTDHLRRAVGALRDLYGLPVEEVWYGAWTADSDGNSPPNTGEHDYVLRFGPDALPPARFFWSATMYALPGRRLVDNPLDRYSIGDRTPGLARDPDGGLTLYLQHKRPADAQHSANWLPAPDGPFEVVVRLYGPDERAREGRWALPPLTPR
;
A
#
# COMPACT_ATOMS: atom_id res chain seq x y z
N MET A 1 -22.29 33.14 -7.56
CA MET A 1 -22.03 33.88 -6.30
C MET A 1 -23.12 33.55 -5.30
N GLY A 2 -23.02 32.40 -4.63
CA GLY A 2 -23.71 32.18 -3.38
C GLY A 2 -22.88 32.86 -2.30
N ASN A 3 -23.41 33.94 -1.73
CA ASN A 3 -22.87 34.51 -0.50
C ASN A 3 -22.92 33.37 0.54
N PRO A 4 -21.80 32.88 1.12
CA PRO A 4 -21.90 31.91 2.19
C PRO A 4 -22.72 32.62 3.27
N ALA A 5 -23.94 32.16 3.50
CA ALA A 5 -24.67 32.52 4.71
C ALA A 5 -23.67 32.37 5.85
N LEU A 6 -23.59 33.35 6.76
CA LEU A 6 -22.65 33.33 7.89
C LEU A 6 -22.79 31.99 8.63
N VAL A 7 -22.00 31.00 8.20
CA VAL A 7 -21.97 29.68 8.79
C VAL A 7 -21.36 29.92 10.15
N ASP A 8 -22.00 29.39 11.17
CA ASP A 8 -21.49 29.45 12.54
C ASP A 8 -19.99 29.10 12.55
N PRO A 9 -19.11 29.96 13.11
CA PRO A 9 -17.66 29.74 13.07
C PRO A 9 -17.22 28.37 13.56
N ALA A 10 -17.89 27.82 14.58
CA ALA A 10 -17.60 26.48 15.09
C ALA A 10 -17.96 25.39 14.07
N THR A 11 -19.07 25.55 13.37
CA THR A 11 -19.50 24.67 12.27
C THR A 11 -18.53 24.70 11.09
N VAL A 12 -17.99 25.88 10.72
CA VAL A 12 -16.95 26.01 9.68
C VAL A 12 -15.70 25.23 10.07
N ARG A 13 -15.19 25.46 11.29
CA ARG A 13 -14.00 24.80 11.81
C ARG A 13 -14.15 23.28 11.87
N ALA A 14 -15.29 22.80 12.39
CA ALA A 14 -15.57 21.37 12.49
C ALA A 14 -15.69 20.71 11.12
N THR A 15 -16.40 21.34 10.17
CA THR A 15 -16.52 20.85 8.79
C THR A 15 -15.17 20.81 8.10
N ALA A 16 -14.35 21.85 8.24
CA ALA A 16 -13.00 21.87 7.69
C ALA A 16 -12.13 20.76 8.29
N ALA A 17 -12.21 20.52 9.60
CA ALA A 17 -11.41 19.48 10.23
C ALA A 17 -11.79 18.06 9.74
N GLU A 18 -13.09 17.76 9.71
CA GLU A 18 -13.62 16.49 9.21
C GLU A 18 -13.31 16.28 7.73
N ALA A 19 -13.55 17.31 6.89
CA ALA A 19 -13.27 17.26 5.47
C ALA A 19 -11.78 17.12 5.16
N TRP A 20 -10.91 17.70 5.99
CA TRP A 20 -9.47 17.53 5.83
C TRP A 20 -9.06 16.08 6.09
N ILE A 21 -9.54 15.44 7.17
CA ILE A 21 -9.28 14.01 7.43
C ILE A 21 -9.86 13.14 6.31
N TRP A 22 -11.09 13.41 5.89
CA TRP A 22 -11.77 12.69 4.81
C TRP A 22 -11.03 12.81 3.47
N GLY A 23 -10.59 14.02 3.13
CA GLY A 23 -9.90 14.34 1.89
C GLY A 23 -8.41 13.97 1.87
N PHE A 24 -7.80 13.74 3.04
CA PHE A 24 -6.36 13.48 3.15
C PHE A 24 -5.87 12.33 2.25
N PRO A 25 -6.52 11.13 2.25
CA PRO A 25 -6.15 10.07 1.31
C PRO A 25 -6.23 10.49 -0.16
N LEU A 26 -7.22 11.31 -0.55
CA LEU A 26 -7.38 11.77 -1.94
C LEU A 26 -6.18 12.63 -2.37
N LEU A 27 -5.70 13.52 -1.49
CA LEU A 27 -4.56 14.39 -1.80
C LEU A 27 -3.23 13.64 -1.73
N GLU A 28 -3.04 12.70 -0.81
CA GLU A 28 -1.88 11.79 -0.82
C GLU A 28 -1.83 10.96 -2.11
N ASN A 29 -2.99 10.53 -2.58
CA ASN A 29 -3.11 9.83 -3.84
C ASN A 29 -2.76 10.75 -5.02
N TYR A 30 -3.28 11.98 -5.03
CA TYR A 30 -2.96 13.00 -6.04
C TYR A 30 -1.47 13.36 -6.08
N ARG A 31 -0.82 13.46 -4.93
CA ARG A 31 0.63 13.64 -4.79
C ARG A 31 1.45 12.57 -5.53
N THR A 32 0.87 11.39 -5.71
CA THR A 32 1.45 10.30 -6.51
C THR A 32 0.98 10.34 -7.96
N LEU A 33 -0.33 10.48 -8.19
CA LEU A 33 -0.96 10.48 -9.52
C LEU A 33 -0.39 11.58 -10.41
N TYR A 34 -0.33 12.82 -9.92
CA TYR A 34 0.08 13.98 -10.73
C TYR A 34 1.46 13.79 -11.38
N PRO A 35 2.56 13.52 -10.63
CA PRO A 35 3.87 13.33 -11.25
C PRO A 35 3.98 12.05 -12.10
N GLN A 36 3.12 11.05 -11.88
CA GLN A 36 3.16 9.80 -12.64
C GLN A 36 2.36 9.85 -13.94
N ALA A 37 1.16 10.44 -13.93
CA ALA A 37 0.21 10.37 -15.03
C ALA A 37 -0.03 11.70 -15.75
N VAL A 38 0.38 12.83 -15.17
CA VAL A 38 0.02 14.17 -15.67
C VAL A 38 1.24 15.01 -16.01
N ASP A 39 2.26 15.06 -15.14
CA ASP A 39 3.45 15.88 -15.37
C ASP A 39 4.48 15.13 -16.22
N ASP A 40 4.47 15.39 -17.54
CA ASP A 40 5.41 14.78 -18.49
C ASP A 40 6.89 15.16 -18.23
N ALA A 41 7.15 16.21 -17.44
CA ALA A 41 8.49 16.66 -17.10
C ALA A 41 9.07 15.98 -15.84
N ASP A 42 8.23 15.32 -15.03
CA ASP A 42 8.68 14.64 -13.83
C ASP A 42 9.36 13.29 -14.16
N PRO A 43 10.55 12.97 -13.59
CA PRO A 43 11.22 11.68 -13.83
C PRO A 43 10.39 10.43 -13.45
N ARG A 44 9.40 10.60 -12.58
CA ARG A 44 8.46 9.56 -12.15
C ARG A 44 7.36 9.30 -13.18
N HIS A 45 7.21 10.16 -14.20
CA HIS A 45 6.19 10.02 -15.23
C HIS A 45 6.21 8.62 -15.86
N ILE A 46 5.05 7.97 -15.92
CA ILE A 46 4.92 6.57 -16.33
C ILE A 46 4.39 6.39 -17.75
N GLY A 47 4.10 7.49 -18.47
CA GLY A 47 3.55 7.49 -19.82
C GLY A 47 2.07 7.89 -19.89
N GLY A 48 1.52 8.43 -18.80
CA GLY A 48 0.12 8.85 -18.72
C GLY A 48 -0.86 7.74 -18.32
N PHE A 49 -2.14 8.01 -18.48
CA PHE A 49 -3.21 7.03 -18.22
C PHE A 49 -3.18 5.88 -19.24
N GLY A 50 -3.49 4.66 -18.78
CA GLY A 50 -3.56 3.47 -19.63
C GLY A 50 -2.21 2.82 -19.95
N VAL A 51 -1.13 3.26 -19.32
CA VAL A 51 0.23 2.73 -19.55
C VAL A 51 0.76 2.05 -18.30
N PHE A 52 1.26 0.82 -18.45
CA PHE A 52 2.02 0.17 -17.40
C PHE A 52 3.49 0.61 -17.42
N ARG A 53 4.02 0.98 -16.25
CA ARG A 53 5.46 1.04 -15.99
C ARG A 53 5.86 -0.10 -15.07
N HIS A 54 6.81 -0.92 -15.51
CA HIS A 54 7.26 -2.10 -14.80
C HIS A 54 8.62 -1.87 -14.14
N HIS A 55 8.76 -2.30 -12.88
CA HIS A 55 9.97 -2.17 -12.08
C HIS A 55 10.49 -3.55 -11.67
N ALA A 56 11.07 -4.27 -12.62
CA ALA A 56 11.56 -5.64 -12.40
C ALA A 56 12.88 -5.74 -11.62
N GLN A 57 13.64 -4.64 -11.50
CA GLN A 57 14.97 -4.69 -10.86
C GLN A 57 14.85 -4.89 -9.36
N PRO A 58 15.47 -5.91 -8.75
CA PRO A 58 15.44 -6.11 -7.31
C PRO A 58 16.15 -4.96 -6.59
N PRO A 59 15.71 -4.61 -5.37
CA PRO A 59 16.43 -3.65 -4.56
C PRO A 59 17.78 -4.25 -4.14
N THR A 60 18.78 -3.38 -3.98
CA THR A 60 20.08 -3.74 -3.43
C THR A 60 20.39 -2.80 -2.25
N PRO A 61 21.47 -3.01 -1.48
CA PRO A 61 21.89 -2.07 -0.45
C PRO A 61 22.14 -0.63 -0.99
N ALA A 62 22.38 -0.48 -2.30
CA ALA A 62 22.51 0.81 -2.96
C ALA A 62 21.16 1.48 -3.30
N THR A 63 20.04 0.75 -3.20
CA THR A 63 18.68 1.28 -3.37
C THR A 63 18.23 1.97 -2.09
N THR A 64 18.22 3.31 -2.09
CA THR A 64 17.99 4.12 -0.87
C THR A 64 16.82 5.10 -0.98
N ASP A 65 16.12 5.08 -2.12
CA ASP A 65 14.94 5.88 -2.43
C ASP A 65 13.66 5.38 -1.75
N VAL A 66 13.61 4.09 -1.41
CA VAL A 66 12.52 3.46 -0.65
C VAL A 66 13.05 2.91 0.67
N VAL A 67 12.43 3.32 1.78
CA VAL A 67 12.71 2.78 3.11
C VAL A 67 12.03 1.43 3.27
N THR A 68 12.72 0.44 3.86
CA THR A 68 12.22 -0.95 4.02
C THR A 68 11.73 -1.57 2.70
N PRO A 69 12.54 -1.59 1.63
CA PRO A 69 12.10 -2.08 0.33
C PRO A 69 11.68 -3.55 0.39
N ASP A 70 10.58 -3.89 -0.30
CA ASP A 70 10.15 -5.28 -0.50
C ASP A 70 11.18 -6.00 -1.39
N ASN A 71 11.75 -7.09 -0.87
CA ASN A 71 12.74 -7.92 -1.57
C ASN A 71 12.11 -9.14 -2.28
N ASP A 72 10.81 -9.37 -2.10
CA ASP A 72 10.13 -10.57 -2.57
C ASP A 72 9.33 -10.32 -3.85
N THR A 73 8.77 -9.12 -4.00
CA THR A 73 7.93 -8.74 -5.13
C THR A 73 8.41 -7.48 -5.86
N ARG A 74 8.06 -7.40 -7.13
CA ARG A 74 8.38 -6.29 -8.04
C ARG A 74 7.13 -5.62 -8.58
N TYR A 75 7.26 -4.32 -8.84
CA TYR A 75 6.11 -3.47 -9.08
C TYR A 75 5.72 -3.34 -10.54
N SER A 76 4.42 -3.16 -10.80
CA SER A 76 3.85 -2.70 -12.06
C SER A 76 2.83 -1.61 -11.78
N TRP A 77 3.13 -0.38 -12.19
CA TRP A 77 2.31 0.81 -11.92
C TRP A 77 1.49 1.20 -13.14
N ALA A 78 0.25 1.59 -12.92
CA ALA A 78 -0.59 2.24 -13.94
C ALA A 78 -1.66 3.12 -13.30
N TRP A 79 -2.15 4.10 -14.06
CA TRP A 79 -3.34 4.89 -13.75
C TRP A 79 -4.36 4.71 -14.86
N LEU A 80 -5.64 4.59 -14.53
CA LEU A 80 -6.73 4.52 -15.52
C LEU A 80 -7.68 5.70 -15.36
N ASP A 81 -8.05 6.31 -16.48
CA ASP A 81 -9.13 7.29 -16.59
C ASP A 81 -10.36 6.59 -17.19
N LEU A 82 -11.41 6.44 -16.39
CA LEU A 82 -12.63 5.70 -16.70
C LEU A 82 -13.76 6.60 -17.22
N ARG A 83 -13.51 7.90 -17.42
CA ARG A 83 -14.54 8.89 -17.79
C ARG A 83 -15.11 8.67 -19.18
N ALA A 84 -14.25 8.32 -20.15
CA ALA A 84 -14.67 8.09 -21.53
C ALA A 84 -15.25 6.67 -21.70
N GLU A 85 -14.60 5.68 -21.09
CA GLU A 85 -14.98 4.27 -21.16
C GLU A 85 -14.26 3.41 -20.10
N PRO A 86 -14.74 2.18 -19.86
CA PRO A 86 -14.01 1.16 -19.11
C PRO A 86 -12.67 0.77 -19.74
N TRP A 87 -11.82 0.16 -18.92
CA TRP A 87 -10.58 -0.49 -19.33
C TRP A 87 -10.65 -2.00 -19.11
N VAL A 88 -10.00 -2.78 -19.96
CA VAL A 88 -9.78 -4.21 -19.75
C VAL A 88 -8.34 -4.43 -19.29
N VAL A 89 -8.20 -5.02 -18.11
CA VAL A 89 -6.93 -5.47 -17.54
C VAL A 89 -6.74 -6.93 -17.87
N SER A 90 -5.72 -7.25 -18.67
CA SER A 90 -5.39 -8.62 -19.05
C SER A 90 -4.18 -9.12 -18.31
N VAL A 91 -4.26 -10.34 -17.79
CA VAL A 91 -3.16 -11.05 -17.15
C VAL A 91 -2.95 -12.40 -17.81
N PRO A 92 -1.70 -12.86 -17.99
CA PRO A 92 -1.41 -14.21 -18.48
C PRO A 92 -1.65 -15.25 -17.38
N ALA A 93 -1.61 -16.53 -17.75
CA ALA A 93 -1.53 -17.59 -16.76
C ALA A 93 -0.16 -17.55 -16.07
N GLU A 94 -0.12 -17.67 -14.74
CA GLU A 94 1.10 -17.49 -13.96
C GLU A 94 1.11 -18.27 -12.64
N ASP A 95 2.19 -19.03 -12.43
CA ASP A 95 2.44 -19.83 -11.22
C ASP A 95 3.12 -19.05 -10.09
N ARG A 96 3.80 -17.95 -10.40
CA ARG A 96 4.30 -16.98 -9.42
C ARG A 96 3.13 -16.34 -8.69
N TYR A 97 3.33 -15.96 -7.44
CA TYR A 97 2.37 -15.11 -6.77
C TYR A 97 2.33 -13.74 -7.46
N TYR A 98 1.14 -13.24 -7.73
CA TYR A 98 0.93 -11.86 -8.17
C TYR A 98 -0.39 -11.30 -7.66
N VAL A 99 -0.43 -9.98 -7.53
CA VAL A 99 -1.64 -9.21 -7.23
C VAL A 99 -1.56 -7.86 -7.94
N LEU A 100 -2.61 -7.48 -8.66
CA LEU A 100 -2.88 -6.17 -9.22
C LEU A 100 -4.07 -5.58 -8.44
N PRO A 101 -3.80 -4.87 -7.33
CA PRO A 101 -4.85 -4.19 -6.58
C PRO A 101 -5.26 -2.89 -7.30
N LEU A 102 -6.56 -2.66 -7.42
CA LEU A 102 -7.12 -1.47 -8.06
C LEU A 102 -7.62 -0.51 -6.98
N HIS A 103 -6.87 0.55 -6.72
CA HIS A 103 -7.21 1.55 -5.71
C HIS A 103 -7.88 2.76 -6.32
N GLU A 104 -8.88 3.27 -5.62
CA GLU A 104 -9.66 4.44 -6.00
C GLU A 104 -8.99 5.74 -5.54
N LEU A 105 -9.55 6.89 -5.91
CA LEU A 105 -9.00 8.18 -5.50
C LEU A 105 -8.89 8.30 -3.98
N ASP A 106 -9.84 7.75 -3.22
CA ASP A 106 -9.81 7.74 -1.76
C ASP A 106 -8.90 6.65 -1.15
N THR A 107 -8.07 5.99 -1.97
CA THR A 107 -7.14 4.89 -1.64
C THR A 107 -7.79 3.58 -1.18
N SER A 108 -9.13 3.50 -1.14
CA SER A 108 -9.81 2.22 -0.94
C SER A 108 -9.67 1.33 -2.18
N TYR A 109 -9.70 0.01 -2.00
CA TYR A 109 -9.62 -0.92 -3.12
C TYR A 109 -11.01 -1.22 -3.71
N ALA A 110 -11.18 -1.02 -5.02
CA ALA A 110 -12.34 -1.46 -5.77
C ALA A 110 -12.34 -2.99 -5.98
N GLY A 111 -11.14 -3.57 -6.09
CA GLY A 111 -10.95 -5.00 -6.32
C GLY A 111 -9.49 -5.38 -6.48
N PHE A 112 -9.28 -6.67 -6.69
CA PHE A 112 -7.95 -7.28 -6.84
C PHE A 112 -8.01 -8.27 -8.00
N ILE A 113 -7.01 -8.25 -8.87
CA ILE A 113 -6.78 -9.29 -9.87
C ILE A 113 -5.49 -10.01 -9.47
N GLY A 114 -5.51 -11.32 -9.30
CA GLY A 114 -4.30 -12.03 -8.87
C GLY A 114 -4.55 -13.37 -8.23
N THR A 115 -3.45 -13.99 -7.79
CA THR A 115 -3.40 -15.37 -7.30
C THR A 115 -4.47 -15.67 -6.24
N ARG A 116 -4.71 -14.75 -5.31
CA ARG A 116 -5.73 -14.90 -4.26
C ARG A 116 -7.15 -14.65 -4.74
N ALA A 117 -7.33 -13.58 -5.52
CA ALA A 117 -8.66 -13.03 -5.81
C ALA A 117 -9.31 -13.65 -7.05
N THR A 118 -8.52 -13.96 -8.07
CA THR A 118 -9.00 -14.42 -9.38
C THR A 118 -8.31 -15.70 -9.87
N GLY A 119 -7.31 -16.20 -9.14
CA GLY A 119 -6.60 -17.43 -9.47
C GLY A 119 -5.36 -17.20 -10.33
N ARG A 120 -4.91 -18.26 -11.01
CA ARG A 120 -3.64 -18.31 -11.76
C ARG A 120 -3.81 -18.39 -13.27
N GLU A 121 -5.03 -18.56 -13.74
CA GLU A 121 -5.32 -18.67 -15.16
C GLU A 121 -5.24 -17.30 -15.83
N ALA A 122 -4.98 -17.30 -17.14
CA ALA A 122 -5.09 -16.09 -17.94
C ALA A 122 -6.52 -15.53 -17.86
N GLY A 123 -6.66 -14.21 -17.88
CA GLY A 123 -7.98 -13.59 -17.82
C GLY A 123 -8.00 -12.13 -18.21
N ASP A 124 -9.14 -11.73 -18.77
CA ASP A 124 -9.47 -10.36 -19.12
C ASP A 124 -10.52 -9.82 -18.14
N TYR A 125 -10.18 -8.79 -17.38
CA TYR A 125 -11.05 -8.23 -16.34
C TYR A 125 -11.46 -6.81 -16.72
N LEU A 126 -12.76 -6.59 -16.84
CA LEU A 126 -13.32 -5.28 -17.15
C LEU A 126 -13.33 -4.41 -15.89
N VAL A 127 -12.73 -3.23 -15.97
CA VAL A 127 -12.74 -2.21 -14.92
C VAL A 127 -13.63 -1.06 -15.39
N ALA A 128 -14.79 -0.93 -14.76
CA ALA A 128 -15.82 -0.01 -15.20
C ALA A 128 -16.07 1.09 -14.17
N GLY A 129 -16.03 2.33 -14.65
CA GLY A 129 -16.32 3.54 -13.88
C GLY A 129 -17.76 3.59 -13.34
N PRO A 130 -18.03 4.48 -12.38
CA PRO A 130 -19.29 4.54 -11.64
C PRO A 130 -20.51 4.82 -12.53
N GLY A 131 -20.35 5.58 -13.61
CA GLY A 131 -21.43 5.94 -14.54
C GLY A 131 -21.69 4.95 -15.67
N TRP A 132 -20.85 3.93 -15.85
CA TRP A 132 -20.91 3.07 -17.04
C TRP A 132 -22.04 2.04 -16.98
N GLN A 133 -22.88 2.00 -18.02
CA GLN A 133 -24.05 1.11 -18.14
C GLN A 133 -24.01 0.24 -19.42
N GLY A 134 -22.86 0.18 -20.10
CA GLY A 134 -22.70 -0.61 -21.31
C GLY A 134 -22.78 -2.12 -21.07
N ALA A 135 -22.78 -2.88 -22.16
CA ALA A 135 -22.70 -4.33 -22.11
C ALA A 135 -21.28 -4.78 -21.79
N VAL A 136 -21.16 -5.79 -20.93
CA VAL A 136 -19.89 -6.47 -20.66
C VAL A 136 -19.56 -7.34 -21.87
N PRO A 137 -18.38 -7.20 -22.50
CA PRO A 137 -18.00 -8.05 -23.62
C PRO A 137 -18.00 -9.54 -23.26
N GLU A 138 -18.35 -10.39 -24.21
CA GLU A 138 -18.22 -11.83 -24.04
C GLU A 138 -16.75 -12.23 -23.86
N GLY A 139 -16.48 -13.19 -22.98
CA GLY A 139 -15.12 -13.67 -22.70
C GLY A 139 -14.36 -12.95 -21.59
N THR A 140 -14.90 -11.85 -21.02
CA THR A 140 -14.31 -11.28 -19.80
C THR A 140 -14.45 -12.23 -18.63
N ALA A 141 -13.37 -12.44 -17.87
CA ALA A 141 -13.33 -13.29 -16.68
C ALA A 141 -14.05 -12.67 -15.47
N GLY A 142 -14.22 -11.35 -15.45
CA GLY A 142 -14.93 -10.65 -14.39
C GLY A 142 -15.05 -9.15 -14.61
N VAL A 143 -15.83 -8.49 -13.76
CA VAL A 143 -16.05 -7.04 -13.78
C VAL A 143 -15.74 -6.45 -12.41
N ILE A 144 -14.91 -5.42 -12.37
CA ILE A 144 -14.59 -4.62 -11.19
C ILE A 144 -15.23 -3.26 -11.38
N ARG A 145 -16.18 -2.92 -10.51
CA ARG A 145 -16.90 -1.63 -10.52
C ARG A 145 -16.22 -0.68 -9.55
N THR A 146 -15.97 0.54 -10.02
CA THR A 146 -15.34 1.58 -9.20
C THR A 146 -16.36 2.64 -8.80
N ALA A 147 -16.12 3.30 -7.67
CA ALA A 147 -16.87 4.45 -7.19
C ALA A 147 -16.26 5.78 -7.65
N THR A 148 -14.98 5.78 -8.07
CA THR A 148 -14.29 6.97 -8.61
C THR A 148 -13.97 6.78 -10.09
N GLU A 149 -13.86 7.87 -10.82
CA GLU A 149 -13.59 7.85 -12.27
C GLU A 149 -12.11 7.67 -12.61
N LEU A 150 -11.22 8.00 -11.68
CA LEU A 150 -9.79 7.72 -11.78
C LEU A 150 -9.43 6.63 -10.78
N ILE A 151 -8.58 5.70 -11.20
CA ILE A 151 -8.02 4.65 -10.33
C ILE A 151 -6.55 4.41 -10.63
N GLY A 152 -5.84 3.83 -9.67
CA GLY A 152 -4.47 3.36 -9.85
C GLY A 152 -4.32 1.86 -9.63
N ILE A 153 -3.24 1.31 -10.18
CA ILE A 153 -2.81 -0.07 -10.02
C ILE A 153 -1.37 -0.05 -9.50
N VAL A 154 -1.15 -0.70 -8.35
CA VAL A 154 0.20 -0.95 -7.81
C VAL A 154 0.41 -2.46 -7.73
N GLY A 155 0.65 -3.05 -8.90
CA GLY A 155 0.83 -4.48 -9.07
C GLY A 155 2.09 -4.98 -8.38
N ARG A 156 2.02 -6.14 -7.75
CA ARG A 156 3.14 -6.84 -7.12
C ARG A 156 3.24 -8.23 -7.71
N THR A 157 4.40 -8.61 -8.24
CA THR A 157 4.67 -9.94 -8.80
C THR A 157 5.92 -10.52 -8.14
N HIS A 158 5.84 -11.75 -7.65
CA HIS A 158 6.97 -12.42 -7.00
C HIS A 158 8.16 -12.50 -7.95
N LEU A 159 9.33 -12.12 -7.43
CA LEU A 159 10.55 -11.93 -8.22
C LEU A 159 11.06 -13.24 -8.85
N GLY A 160 10.94 -14.36 -8.14
CA GLY A 160 11.41 -15.68 -8.61
C GLY A 160 12.92 -15.90 -8.47
N GLY A 161 13.72 -14.85 -8.25
CA GLY A 161 15.16 -14.91 -7.98
C GLY A 161 15.87 -13.61 -8.39
N THR A 162 17.09 -13.37 -7.89
CA THR A 162 17.85 -12.13 -8.14
C THR A 162 18.83 -12.22 -9.32
N SER A 163 19.00 -13.41 -9.92
CA SER A 163 19.86 -13.60 -11.10
C SER A 163 19.36 -12.78 -12.31
N PRO A 164 20.25 -12.32 -13.21
CA PRO A 164 19.86 -11.60 -14.44
C PRO A 164 18.80 -12.34 -15.27
N GLU A 165 18.86 -13.66 -15.34
CA GLU A 165 17.90 -14.52 -16.05
C GLU A 165 16.50 -14.42 -15.42
N ALA A 166 16.40 -14.61 -14.10
CA ALA A 166 15.12 -14.46 -13.37
C ALA A 166 14.51 -13.06 -13.53
N VAL A 167 15.35 -12.01 -13.53
CA VAL A 167 14.89 -10.63 -13.78
C VAL A 167 14.36 -10.47 -15.20
N GLU A 168 14.98 -11.07 -16.21
CA GLU A 168 14.48 -11.00 -17.59
C GLU A 168 13.20 -11.81 -17.80
N GLU A 169 13.07 -12.98 -17.16
CA GLU A 169 11.83 -13.75 -17.13
C GLU A 169 10.69 -12.92 -16.52
N LEU A 170 10.94 -12.26 -15.39
CA LEU A 170 9.95 -11.37 -14.76
C LEU A 170 9.57 -10.22 -15.69
N LYS A 171 10.53 -9.58 -16.37
CA LYS A 171 10.20 -8.53 -17.36
C LYS A 171 9.34 -9.08 -18.49
N GLY A 172 9.63 -10.29 -18.98
CA GLY A 172 8.84 -10.98 -19.98
C GLY A 172 7.40 -11.22 -19.54
N LEU A 173 7.21 -11.63 -18.28
CA LEU A 173 5.90 -11.77 -17.66
C LEU A 173 5.19 -10.42 -17.51
N GLN A 174 5.84 -9.43 -16.93
CA GLN A 174 5.24 -8.12 -16.69
C GLN A 174 4.78 -7.44 -17.99
N ARG A 175 5.55 -7.58 -19.09
CA ARG A 175 5.15 -7.13 -20.44
C ARG A 175 3.88 -7.79 -21.00
N GLN A 176 3.42 -8.90 -20.40
CA GLN A 176 2.18 -9.56 -20.77
C GLN A 176 0.97 -9.01 -20.01
N TYR A 177 1.16 -8.22 -18.95
CA TYR A 177 0.07 -7.43 -18.39
C TYR A 177 -0.32 -6.34 -19.40
N ARG A 178 -1.60 -6.28 -19.78
CA ARG A 178 -2.10 -5.31 -20.77
C ARG A 178 -3.25 -4.50 -20.23
N LEU A 179 -3.29 -3.25 -20.64
CA LEU A 179 -4.41 -2.34 -20.45
C LEU A 179 -4.94 -2.00 -21.84
N ARG A 180 -6.22 -2.27 -22.08
CA ARG A 180 -6.89 -1.92 -23.34
C ARG A 180 -8.14 -1.11 -23.03
N PRO A 181 -8.37 0.05 -23.65
CA PRO A 181 -9.67 0.69 -23.56
C PRO A 181 -10.73 -0.25 -24.14
N LEU A 182 -11.97 -0.16 -23.64
CA LEU A 182 -13.05 -1.10 -23.99
C LEU A 182 -13.28 -1.18 -25.50
N HIS A 183 -13.24 -0.07 -26.23
CA HIS A 183 -13.46 -0.06 -27.67
C HIS A 183 -12.39 -0.85 -28.43
N GLU A 184 -11.13 -0.78 -28.00
CA GLU A 184 -10.04 -1.54 -28.62
C GLU A 184 -10.21 -3.03 -28.33
N TYR A 185 -10.58 -3.37 -27.09
CA TYR A 185 -10.87 -4.75 -26.69
C TYR A 185 -12.03 -5.35 -27.49
N ALA A 186 -13.13 -4.61 -27.62
CA ALA A 186 -14.35 -5.06 -28.27
C ALA A 186 -14.34 -4.88 -29.80
N GLY A 187 -13.31 -4.25 -30.37
CA GLY A 187 -13.26 -3.94 -31.80
C GLY A 187 -14.34 -2.95 -32.25
N THR A 188 -14.75 -2.02 -31.38
CA THR A 188 -15.77 -1.00 -31.67
C THR A 188 -15.14 0.37 -31.93
N ALA A 189 -15.96 1.33 -32.39
CA ALA A 189 -15.51 2.71 -32.53
C ALA A 189 -15.14 3.31 -31.16
N ALA A 190 -14.05 4.07 -31.11
CA ALA A 190 -13.64 4.80 -29.92
C ALA A 190 -14.72 5.85 -29.54
N PRO A 191 -15.09 5.95 -28.26
CA PRO A 191 -15.92 7.05 -27.79
C PRO A 191 -15.15 8.38 -27.87
N PRO A 192 -15.85 9.52 -27.84
CA PRO A 192 -15.19 10.81 -27.66
C PRO A 192 -14.34 10.81 -26.38
N PRO A 193 -13.10 11.33 -26.42
CA PRO A 193 -12.26 11.39 -25.23
C PRO A 193 -12.89 12.32 -24.18
N ALA A 194 -12.66 12.00 -22.91
CA ALA A 194 -13.07 12.88 -21.82
C ALA A 194 -12.31 14.22 -21.92
N PRO A 195 -12.94 15.36 -21.56
CA PRO A 195 -12.25 16.64 -21.51
C PRO A 195 -11.02 16.58 -20.61
N ASN A 196 -9.88 17.06 -21.10
CA ASN A 196 -8.68 17.19 -20.28
C ASN A 196 -8.84 18.41 -19.35
N PRO A 197 -8.90 18.21 -18.03
CA PRO A 197 -9.05 19.32 -17.10
C PRO A 197 -7.74 20.08 -16.95
N VAL A 198 -7.80 21.27 -16.36
CA VAL A 198 -6.58 21.98 -15.92
C VAL A 198 -6.14 21.38 -14.60
N TRP A 199 -5.12 20.52 -14.64
CA TRP A 199 -4.60 19.83 -13.47
C TRP A 199 -3.83 20.80 -12.54
N PRO A 200 -4.25 20.95 -11.26
CA PRO A 200 -3.52 21.77 -10.31
C PRO A 200 -2.10 21.24 -10.06
N VAL A 201 -1.08 22.08 -10.22
CA VAL A 201 0.32 21.68 -9.99
C VAL A 201 0.52 21.32 -8.53
N TRP A 202 0.95 20.09 -8.25
CA TRP A 202 1.19 19.63 -6.87
C TRP A 202 2.27 20.46 -6.16
N ARG A 203 2.02 20.78 -4.89
CA ARG A 203 2.99 21.44 -4.00
C ARG A 203 2.86 20.85 -2.59
N GLU A 204 3.99 20.53 -1.97
CA GLU A 204 4.02 19.82 -0.67
C GLU A 204 3.31 20.59 0.46
N GLU A 205 3.38 21.93 0.44
CA GLU A 205 2.77 22.77 1.47
C GLU A 205 1.24 22.73 1.51
N VAL A 206 0.60 22.29 0.42
CA VAL A 206 -0.87 22.30 0.26
C VAL A 206 -1.58 21.55 1.38
N LEU A 207 -0.99 20.46 1.89
CA LEU A 207 -1.57 19.68 3.00
C LEU A 207 -1.74 20.49 4.30
N GLY A 208 -0.96 21.56 4.47
CA GLY A 208 -0.97 22.41 5.66
C GLY A 208 -1.77 23.69 5.53
N THR A 209 -2.37 23.97 4.37
CA THR A 209 -2.94 25.28 4.05
C THR A 209 -4.36 25.19 3.47
N ILE A 210 -5.04 26.34 3.35
CA ILE A 210 -6.43 26.38 2.84
C ILE A 210 -6.55 25.91 1.38
N GLU A 211 -5.45 25.99 0.63
CA GLU A 211 -5.33 25.48 -0.73
C GLU A 211 -5.61 23.97 -0.81
N PHE A 212 -5.48 23.21 0.29
CA PHE A 212 -5.97 21.84 0.40
C PHE A 212 -7.37 21.69 -0.19
N PHE A 213 -8.28 22.62 0.14
CA PHE A 213 -9.67 22.56 -0.30
C PHE A 213 -9.86 22.90 -1.78
N GLY A 214 -8.92 23.63 -2.40
CA GLY A 214 -8.90 23.82 -3.85
C GLY A 214 -8.55 22.53 -4.60
N PHE A 215 -7.57 21.77 -4.09
CA PHE A 215 -7.26 20.44 -4.63
C PHE A 215 -8.40 19.46 -4.37
N LEU A 216 -8.99 19.51 -3.17
CA LEU A 216 -10.15 18.66 -2.85
C LEU A 216 -11.30 18.97 -3.81
N ASP A 217 -11.66 20.24 -4.00
CA ASP A 217 -12.71 20.66 -4.93
C ASP A 217 -12.47 20.14 -6.35
N PHE A 218 -11.23 20.24 -6.85
CA PHE A 218 -10.84 19.65 -8.13
C PHE A 218 -11.05 18.12 -8.17
N LEU A 219 -10.58 17.39 -7.15
CA LEU A 219 -10.65 15.94 -7.09
C LEU A 219 -12.08 15.41 -6.94
N LEU A 220 -12.96 16.18 -6.29
CA LEU A 220 -14.37 15.85 -6.14
C LEU A 220 -15.11 15.78 -7.48
N GLY A 221 -14.60 16.42 -8.54
CA GLY A 221 -15.11 16.29 -9.89
C GLY A 221 -15.02 14.87 -10.47
N PHE A 222 -14.12 14.04 -9.95
CA PHE A 222 -13.95 12.62 -10.34
C PHE A 222 -14.59 11.64 -9.35
N CYS A 223 -15.26 12.17 -8.32
CA CYS A 223 -15.81 11.40 -7.21
C CYS A 223 -17.31 11.66 -7.07
N PRO A 224 -18.16 10.83 -7.72
CA PRO A 224 -19.59 10.82 -7.45
C PRO A 224 -19.92 10.83 -5.96
N VAL A 225 -21.00 11.52 -5.59
CA VAL A 225 -21.43 11.58 -4.18
C VAL A 225 -21.93 10.23 -3.75
N LEU A 226 -21.23 9.60 -2.81
CA LEU A 226 -21.67 8.36 -2.19
C LEU A 226 -22.69 8.65 -1.08
N PRO A 227 -23.67 7.74 -0.84
CA PRO A 227 -24.65 7.94 0.23
C PRO A 227 -24.03 8.18 1.61
N ALA A 228 -22.90 7.52 1.90
CA ALA A 228 -22.19 7.66 3.17
C ALA A 228 -21.54 9.04 3.35
N ASP A 229 -21.20 9.73 2.26
CA ASP A 229 -20.50 11.01 2.28
C ASP A 229 -21.45 12.20 2.01
N ALA A 230 -22.75 11.94 1.81
CA ALA A 230 -23.71 12.94 1.33
C ALA A 230 -23.85 14.15 2.27
N ASP A 231 -23.83 13.93 3.59
CA ASP A 231 -23.89 15.02 4.58
C ASP A 231 -22.65 15.92 4.50
N LEU A 232 -21.45 15.33 4.57
CA LEU A 232 -20.19 16.06 4.49
C LEU A 232 -20.05 16.80 3.16
N ARG A 233 -20.43 16.16 2.03
CA ARG A 233 -20.44 16.77 0.70
C ARG A 233 -21.42 17.95 0.60
N GLY A 234 -22.57 17.88 1.28
CA GLY A 234 -23.51 19.00 1.40
C GLY A 234 -22.89 20.19 2.14
N ARG A 235 -22.29 19.94 3.31
CA ARG A 235 -21.60 20.99 4.09
C ARG A 235 -20.41 21.60 3.36
N LEU A 236 -19.69 20.81 2.57
CA LEU A 236 -18.63 21.30 1.69
C LEU A 236 -19.16 22.20 0.58
N THR A 237 -20.31 21.85 -0.01
CA THR A 237 -20.98 22.68 -1.02
C THR A 237 -21.36 24.06 -0.45
N ASP A 238 -21.82 24.12 0.81
CA ASP A 238 -22.14 25.38 1.49
C ASP A 238 -20.90 26.27 1.69
N LEU A 239 -19.70 25.68 1.73
CA LEU A 239 -18.41 26.40 1.77
C LEU A 239 -17.85 26.71 0.36
N GLY A 240 -18.58 26.34 -0.70
CA GLY A 240 -18.16 26.55 -2.09
C GLY A 240 -17.24 25.46 -2.65
N ILE A 241 -17.16 24.31 -1.99
CA ILE A 241 -16.36 23.14 -2.41
C ILE A 241 -17.35 22.11 -2.96
N ASP A 242 -17.69 22.23 -4.24
CA ASP A 242 -18.81 21.52 -4.88
C ASP A 242 -18.39 20.54 -5.99
N GLY A 243 -17.10 20.39 -6.25
CA GLY A 243 -16.56 19.47 -7.26
C GLY A 243 -16.28 20.12 -8.62
N ARG A 244 -16.42 21.44 -8.76
CA ARG A 244 -16.20 22.14 -10.03
C ARG A 244 -14.75 22.56 -10.28
N GLY A 245 -13.91 22.51 -9.25
CA GLY A 245 -12.53 23.01 -9.32
C GLY A 245 -12.47 24.54 -9.40
N GLU A 246 -13.49 25.23 -8.89
CA GLU A 246 -13.64 26.68 -8.92
C GLU A 246 -13.50 27.30 -7.51
N PHE A 247 -13.23 26.49 -6.48
CA PHE A 247 -13.02 26.98 -5.11
C PHE A 247 -11.83 27.95 -5.04
N GLU A 248 -12.13 29.20 -4.70
CA GLU A 248 -11.15 30.28 -4.53
C GLU A 248 -11.08 30.71 -3.06
N PRO A 249 -10.07 30.26 -2.30
CA PRO A 249 -9.92 30.62 -0.89
C PRO A 249 -9.94 32.14 -0.63
N ALA A 250 -9.35 32.94 -1.52
CA ALA A 250 -9.26 34.39 -1.35
C ALA A 250 -10.62 35.08 -1.43
N ALA A 251 -11.62 34.45 -2.05
CA ALA A 251 -12.99 34.96 -2.15
C ALA A 251 -13.79 34.81 -0.84
N LEU A 252 -13.35 33.96 0.09
CA LEU A 252 -14.02 33.76 1.38
C LEU A 252 -13.81 34.96 2.33
N PRO A 253 -14.74 35.24 3.25
CA PRO A 253 -14.49 36.20 4.33
C PRO A 253 -13.27 35.80 5.19
N ILE A 254 -12.57 36.80 5.74
CA ILE A 254 -11.33 36.57 6.51
C ILE A 254 -11.55 35.68 7.73
N GLU A 255 -12.70 35.83 8.39
CA GLU A 255 -13.14 35.04 9.54
C GLU A 255 -13.38 33.58 9.17
N VAL A 256 -13.98 33.31 8.00
CA VAL A 256 -14.20 31.95 7.48
C VAL A 256 -12.87 31.29 7.16
N ARG A 257 -11.97 31.98 6.46
CA ARG A 257 -10.61 31.49 6.20
C ARG A 257 -9.86 31.14 7.48
N ALA A 258 -10.00 31.98 8.52
CA ALA A 258 -9.35 31.76 9.80
C ALA A 258 -9.88 30.50 10.51
N GLU A 259 -11.19 30.23 10.45
CA GLU A 259 -11.78 29.00 11.01
C GLU A 259 -11.40 27.76 10.20
N ILE A 260 -11.35 27.84 8.87
CA ILE A 260 -10.85 26.75 8.03
C ILE A 260 -9.40 26.41 8.40
N GLY A 261 -8.55 27.43 8.54
CA GLY A 261 -7.16 27.25 8.99
C GLY A 261 -7.04 26.59 10.37
N ARG A 262 -7.92 26.95 11.31
CA ARG A 262 -7.99 26.27 12.62
C ARG A 262 -8.45 24.82 12.50
N GLY A 263 -9.43 24.55 11.64
CA GLY A 263 -9.91 23.18 11.38
C GLY A 263 -8.82 22.29 10.80
N ILE A 264 -8.04 22.78 9.85
CA ILE A 264 -6.86 22.08 9.31
C ILE A 264 -5.85 21.77 10.43
N ALA A 265 -5.56 22.74 11.29
CA ALA A 265 -4.62 22.54 12.40
C ALA A 265 -5.11 21.46 13.38
N ASP A 266 -6.40 21.46 13.71
CA ASP A 266 -7.01 20.44 14.58
C ASP A 266 -6.92 19.05 13.94
N ALA A 267 -7.32 18.94 12.67
CA ALA A 267 -7.33 17.70 11.90
C ALA A 267 -5.94 17.07 11.78
N ARG A 268 -4.93 17.90 11.48
CA ARG A 268 -3.52 17.45 11.43
C ARG A 268 -3.06 16.95 12.79
N ALA A 269 -3.37 17.67 13.86
CA ALA A 269 -3.01 17.23 15.21
C ALA A 269 -3.75 15.94 15.60
N GLU A 270 -5.00 15.75 15.18
CA GLU A 270 -5.75 14.52 15.37
C GLU A 270 -5.13 13.35 14.60
N LEU A 271 -4.82 13.53 13.31
CA LEU A 271 -4.19 12.52 12.46
C LEU A 271 -2.84 12.08 13.03
N THR A 272 -1.98 13.03 13.44
CA THR A 272 -0.69 12.71 14.07
C THR A 272 -0.88 11.84 15.31
N ARG A 273 -1.75 12.26 16.24
CA ARG A 273 -2.03 11.46 17.46
C ARG A 273 -2.65 10.10 17.14
N ALA A 274 -3.47 10.02 16.09
CA ALA A 274 -4.08 8.76 15.67
C ALA A 274 -3.02 7.81 15.07
N ALA A 275 -2.07 8.33 14.29
CA ALA A 275 -0.96 7.57 13.75
C ALA A 275 0.01 7.09 14.83
N GLU A 276 0.31 7.93 15.83
CA GLU A 276 1.08 7.55 17.02
C GLU A 276 0.38 6.41 17.80
N ARG A 277 -0.92 6.57 18.11
CA ARG A 277 -1.70 5.50 18.77
C ARG A 277 -1.78 4.22 17.96
N ALA A 278 -1.82 4.31 16.63
CA ALA A 278 -1.81 3.13 15.77
C ALA A 278 -0.47 2.39 15.87
N ALA A 279 0.65 3.12 15.86
CA ALA A 279 1.98 2.56 16.07
C ALA A 279 2.13 1.94 17.47
N ASP A 280 1.62 2.60 18.52
CA ASP A 280 1.66 2.08 19.89
C ASP A 280 0.83 0.79 20.03
N ARG A 281 -0.40 0.77 19.47
CA ARG A 281 -1.24 -0.44 19.47
C ARG A 281 -0.61 -1.59 18.72
N ALA A 282 0.18 -1.30 17.69
CA ALA A 282 0.96 -2.31 16.98
C ALA A 282 2.03 -2.92 17.90
N ALA A 283 2.65 -2.09 18.72
CA ALA A 283 3.61 -2.52 19.74
C ALA A 283 2.96 -3.22 20.95
N ASP A 284 1.66 -3.01 21.21
CA ASP A 284 0.94 -3.60 22.37
C ASP A 284 0.18 -4.91 22.06
N ARG A 285 -0.47 -5.06 20.89
CA ARG A 285 -1.21 -6.30 20.52
C ARG A 285 -0.32 -7.54 20.34
N THR A 286 0.97 -7.30 20.47
CA THR A 286 2.08 -8.19 20.29
C THR A 286 2.67 -8.68 21.62
N GLY A 287 2.16 -8.18 22.75
CA GLY A 287 2.41 -8.74 24.09
C GLY A 287 1.19 -9.49 24.60
N ASP A 288 1.22 -10.83 24.62
CA ASP A 288 0.22 -11.58 25.37
C ASP A 288 0.40 -11.35 26.89
N ARG A 289 -0.74 -11.44 27.59
CA ARG A 289 -1.02 -11.18 29.00
C ARG A 289 -0.37 -12.19 29.97
N THR A 290 0.68 -12.88 29.55
CA THR A 290 1.40 -13.91 30.33
C THR A 290 2.77 -13.46 30.84
N GLY A 291 3.25 -12.27 30.44
CA GLY A 291 4.51 -11.71 30.93
C GLY A 291 5.76 -12.12 30.14
N ASP A 292 5.60 -12.77 28.99
CA ASP A 292 6.69 -13.16 28.10
C ASP A 292 6.72 -12.23 26.86
N ARG A 293 7.74 -11.37 26.75
CA ARG A 293 7.77 -10.17 25.89
C ARG A 293 8.46 -10.37 24.53
N THR A 294 8.31 -11.51 23.86
CA THR A 294 9.39 -11.93 22.93
C THR A 294 9.03 -12.06 21.44
N GLY A 295 7.82 -11.75 20.96
CA GLY A 295 7.55 -11.79 19.49
C GLY A 295 6.39 -10.91 19.02
N GLN A 296 6.62 -10.04 18.02
CA GLN A 296 5.61 -9.10 17.56
C GLN A 296 4.84 -9.54 16.30
N GLY A 297 3.72 -10.24 16.49
CA GLY A 297 2.74 -10.53 15.43
C GLY A 297 1.73 -9.39 15.14
N ALA A 298 1.75 -8.86 13.92
CA ALA A 298 0.84 -7.87 13.30
C ALA A 298 0.10 -6.85 14.19
N GLY A 299 0.46 -5.58 14.01
CA GLY A 299 -0.46 -4.51 14.37
C GLY A 299 -0.29 -3.16 13.67
N ASP A 300 0.72 -2.95 12.82
CA ASP A 300 0.97 -1.59 12.31
C ASP A 300 0.06 -1.17 11.15
N THR A 301 -0.34 -2.12 10.29
CA THR A 301 -1.17 -1.82 9.10
C THR A 301 -2.45 -2.65 8.99
N ALA A 302 -2.71 -3.54 9.95
CA ALA A 302 -3.88 -4.43 9.94
C ALA A 302 -5.22 -3.65 9.89
N GLY A 303 -5.84 -3.69 8.71
CA GLY A 303 -7.08 -2.99 8.39
C GLY A 303 -6.95 -1.47 8.28
N LEU A 304 -5.74 -0.92 8.16
CA LEU A 304 -5.55 0.44 7.66
C LEU A 304 -5.82 0.55 6.15
N SER A 305 -5.71 -0.58 5.45
CA SER A 305 -6.01 -0.72 4.02
C SER A 305 -7.06 -1.80 3.77
N GLY A 306 -7.84 -1.64 2.70
CA GLY A 306 -8.88 -2.58 2.33
C GLY A 306 -9.87 -2.03 1.31
N THR A 307 -10.89 -2.83 1.03
CA THR A 307 -12.03 -2.38 0.23
C THR A 307 -12.85 -1.35 1.01
N ARG A 308 -13.65 -0.54 0.31
CA ARG A 308 -14.58 0.40 0.95
C ARG A 308 -15.51 -0.29 1.95
N GLU A 309 -16.01 -1.47 1.63
CA GLU A 309 -16.85 -2.27 2.53
C GLU A 309 -16.14 -2.57 3.86
N ARG A 310 -14.85 -2.91 3.81
CA ARG A 310 -14.07 -3.23 5.00
C ARG A 310 -13.68 -1.99 5.81
N LEU A 311 -13.28 -0.93 5.12
CA LEU A 311 -12.87 0.31 5.77
C LEU A 311 -14.05 1.07 6.36
N GLY A 312 -15.25 0.90 5.78
CA GLY A 312 -16.45 1.62 6.18
C GLY A 312 -16.26 3.13 6.13
N THR A 313 -16.88 3.81 7.10
CA THR A 313 -16.87 5.27 7.26
C THR A 313 -15.86 5.75 8.31
N ASP A 314 -14.87 4.94 8.68
CA ASP A 314 -13.78 5.35 9.57
C ASP A 314 -12.72 6.13 8.78
N HIS A 315 -13.03 7.40 8.48
CA HIS A 315 -12.18 8.28 7.68
C HIS A 315 -10.83 8.55 8.35
N LEU A 316 -10.80 8.64 9.69
CA LEU A 316 -9.55 8.82 10.42
C LEU A 316 -8.63 7.61 10.28
N ARG A 317 -9.15 6.38 10.39
CA ARG A 317 -8.36 5.17 10.16
C ARG A 317 -7.83 5.09 8.74
N ARG A 318 -8.63 5.48 7.76
CA ARG A 318 -8.20 5.54 6.35
C ARG A 318 -7.09 6.58 6.14
N ALA A 319 -7.22 7.76 6.73
CA ALA A 319 -6.19 8.80 6.69
C ALA A 319 -4.88 8.34 7.37
N VAL A 320 -4.97 7.61 8.49
CA VAL A 320 -3.81 6.98 9.13
C VAL A 320 -3.16 5.96 8.18
N GLY A 321 -3.94 5.17 7.45
CA GLY A 321 -3.45 4.26 6.43
C GLY A 321 -2.69 4.97 5.32
N ALA A 322 -3.27 6.02 4.73
CA ALA A 322 -2.62 6.82 3.70
C ALA A 322 -1.33 7.50 4.21
N LEU A 323 -1.30 7.94 5.46
CA LEU A 323 -0.11 8.55 6.07
C LEU A 323 1.02 7.55 6.32
N ARG A 324 0.68 6.33 6.76
CA ARG A 324 1.68 5.35 7.23
C ARG A 324 2.14 4.38 6.14
N ASP A 325 1.23 3.93 5.27
CA ASP A 325 1.46 2.87 4.30
C ASP A 325 0.55 3.05 3.07
N LEU A 326 0.78 4.15 2.34
CA LEU A 326 0.05 4.45 1.11
C LEU A 326 0.15 3.28 0.12
N TYR A 327 -1.00 2.75 -0.31
CA TYR A 327 -1.12 1.52 -1.13
C TYR A 327 -0.67 0.23 -0.43
N GLY A 328 -0.66 0.21 0.90
CA GLY A 328 -0.52 -1.01 1.70
C GLY A 328 -1.60 -2.04 1.35
N LEU A 329 -1.21 -3.31 1.24
CA LEU A 329 -2.17 -4.37 0.93
C LEU A 329 -2.98 -4.76 2.18
N PRO A 330 -4.25 -5.18 2.03
CA PRO A 330 -5.01 -5.70 3.15
C PRO A 330 -4.43 -7.03 3.65
N VAL A 331 -4.74 -7.39 4.90
CA VAL A 331 -4.17 -8.56 5.58
C VAL A 331 -4.49 -9.89 4.88
N GLU A 332 -5.55 -9.98 4.07
CA GLU A 332 -5.84 -11.20 3.29
C GLU A 332 -4.81 -11.44 2.18
N GLU A 333 -4.18 -10.37 1.68
CA GLU A 333 -3.09 -10.48 0.70
C GLU A 333 -1.75 -10.68 1.40
N VAL A 334 -1.40 -9.82 2.36
CA VAL A 334 -0.10 -9.88 3.04
C VAL A 334 -0.23 -9.51 4.51
N TRP A 335 0.35 -10.36 5.36
CA TRP A 335 0.55 -10.08 6.77
C TRP A 335 2.02 -9.78 7.05
N TYR A 336 2.27 -8.87 7.98
CA TYR A 336 3.62 -8.43 8.37
C TYR A 336 3.83 -8.61 9.88
N GLY A 337 5.04 -9.00 10.26
CA GLY A 337 5.48 -9.05 11.66
C GLY A 337 6.97 -8.74 11.77
N ALA A 338 7.40 -8.25 12.93
CA ALA A 338 8.78 -7.87 13.19
C ALA A 338 9.08 -8.03 14.69
N TRP A 339 10.22 -7.51 15.15
CA TRP A 339 10.57 -7.44 16.57
C TRP A 339 11.15 -6.07 16.89
N THR A 340 10.65 -5.41 17.93
CA THR A 340 11.28 -4.20 18.50
C THR A 340 12.38 -4.56 19.50
N ALA A 341 12.27 -5.72 20.15
CA ALA A 341 13.22 -6.23 21.12
C ALA A 341 13.43 -7.74 20.95
N ASP A 342 14.59 -8.24 21.37
CA ASP A 342 14.86 -9.67 21.45
C ASP A 342 14.26 -10.31 22.73
N SER A 343 14.45 -11.63 22.90
CA SER A 343 13.87 -12.36 24.04
C SER A 343 14.45 -11.96 25.41
N ASP A 344 15.60 -11.31 25.43
CA ASP A 344 16.27 -10.86 26.66
C ASP A 344 15.92 -9.39 26.97
N GLY A 345 15.17 -8.73 26.07
CA GLY A 345 14.70 -7.35 26.22
C GLY A 345 15.64 -6.31 25.60
N ASN A 346 16.66 -6.69 24.83
CA ASN A 346 17.53 -5.73 24.15
C ASN A 346 16.76 -5.10 22.97
N SER A 347 16.78 -3.77 22.89
CA SER A 347 15.99 -2.99 21.94
C SER A 347 16.80 -1.79 21.40
N PRO A 348 17.02 -1.68 20.07
CA PRO A 348 16.72 -2.69 19.06
C PRO A 348 17.65 -3.92 19.17
N PRO A 349 17.28 -5.09 18.61
CA PRO A 349 18.19 -6.22 18.44
C PRO A 349 19.48 -5.80 17.72
N ASN A 350 20.64 -6.33 18.14
CA ASN A 350 21.94 -5.86 17.68
C ASN A 350 22.95 -7.00 17.42
N THR A 351 23.24 -7.27 16.14
CA THR A 351 24.18 -8.33 15.74
C THR A 351 25.66 -7.97 15.91
N GLY A 352 25.97 -6.75 16.35
CA GLY A 352 27.29 -6.40 16.86
C GLY A 352 27.53 -6.83 18.32
N GLU A 353 26.49 -7.24 19.03
CA GLU A 353 26.56 -7.69 20.44
C GLU A 353 26.28 -9.19 20.57
N HIS A 354 25.28 -9.70 19.84
CA HIS A 354 24.85 -11.10 19.90
C HIS A 354 24.61 -11.68 18.51
N ASP A 355 24.89 -12.96 18.30
CA ASP A 355 24.28 -13.69 17.19
C ASP A 355 22.83 -14.06 17.58
N TYR A 356 21.93 -14.22 16.62
CA TYR A 356 20.52 -14.50 16.90
C TYR A 356 20.02 -15.76 16.19
N VAL A 357 19.01 -16.38 16.78
CA VAL A 357 18.20 -17.42 16.13
C VAL A 357 16.73 -17.11 16.17
N LEU A 358 16.04 -17.50 15.11
CA LEU A 358 14.60 -17.50 14.99
C LEU A 358 14.15 -18.93 14.69
N ARG A 359 13.54 -19.60 15.69
CA ARG A 359 13.10 -21.00 15.55
C ARG A 359 11.59 -21.10 15.42
N PHE A 360 11.13 -21.54 14.26
CA PHE A 360 9.77 -22.00 14.06
C PHE A 360 9.67 -23.48 14.44
N GLY A 361 8.91 -23.79 15.48
CA GLY A 361 8.58 -25.18 15.82
C GLY A 361 7.78 -25.87 14.69
N PRO A 362 7.76 -27.21 14.63
CA PRO A 362 7.08 -27.96 13.56
C PRO A 362 5.59 -27.61 13.41
N ASP A 363 4.90 -27.35 14.52
CA ASP A 363 3.48 -26.94 14.53
C ASP A 363 3.28 -25.41 14.41
N ALA A 364 4.38 -24.65 14.39
CA ALA A 364 4.41 -23.19 14.40
C ALA A 364 5.09 -22.60 13.15
N LEU A 365 5.26 -23.39 12.09
CA LEU A 365 5.77 -22.90 10.81
C LEU A 365 4.91 -21.74 10.26
N PRO A 366 5.51 -20.77 9.54
CA PRO A 366 4.78 -19.62 9.00
C PRO A 366 3.56 -20.02 8.17
N PRO A 367 2.34 -19.60 8.55
CA PRO A 367 1.10 -20.10 7.96
C PRO A 367 0.69 -19.31 6.70
N ALA A 368 1.50 -19.40 5.65
CA ALA A 368 1.25 -18.74 4.37
C ALA A 368 0.72 -19.73 3.31
N ARG A 369 -0.33 -19.33 2.58
CA ARG A 369 -0.90 -20.13 1.47
C ARG A 369 -0.06 -20.07 0.21
N PHE A 370 0.65 -18.96 -0.03
CA PHE A 370 1.46 -18.80 -1.24
C PHE A 370 2.94 -18.93 -0.95
N PHE A 371 3.49 -18.04 -0.13
CA PHE A 371 4.89 -18.09 0.33
C PHE A 371 5.09 -17.15 1.52
N TRP A 372 6.22 -17.28 2.20
CA TRP A 372 6.63 -16.37 3.26
C TRP A 372 8.11 -16.01 3.13
N SER A 373 8.50 -14.90 3.74
CA SER A 373 9.89 -14.44 3.79
C SER A 373 10.18 -13.77 5.13
N ALA A 374 11.47 -13.70 5.48
CA ALA A 374 12.04 -12.86 6.52
C ALA A 374 13.15 -12.02 5.88
N THR A 375 13.00 -10.70 5.89
CA THR A 375 13.95 -9.75 5.25
C THR A 375 14.71 -8.96 6.31
N MET A 376 16.03 -8.86 6.15
CA MET A 376 16.93 -8.15 7.05
C MET A 376 17.09 -6.68 6.66
N TYR A 377 17.02 -5.78 7.64
CA TYR A 377 17.30 -4.36 7.48
C TYR A 377 18.23 -3.82 8.57
N ALA A 378 19.24 -3.05 8.17
CA ALA A 378 20.08 -2.31 9.11
C ALA A 378 19.36 -1.05 9.63
N LEU A 379 19.45 -0.81 10.93
CA LEU A 379 18.95 0.38 11.60
C LEU A 379 20.02 1.47 11.72
N PRO A 380 19.63 2.76 11.83
CA PRO A 380 18.26 3.29 11.84
C PRO A 380 17.66 3.49 10.43
N GLY A 381 18.45 3.31 9.37
CA GLY A 381 18.04 3.63 8.01
C GLY A 381 17.04 2.66 7.37
N ARG A 382 16.78 1.51 8.01
CA ARG A 382 15.96 0.39 7.49
C ARG A 382 16.32 0.01 6.04
N ARG A 383 17.62 -0.17 5.79
CA ARG A 383 18.19 -0.49 4.47
C ARG A 383 18.63 -1.94 4.38
N LEU A 384 18.63 -2.51 3.18
CA LEU A 384 19.19 -3.85 2.95
C LEU A 384 20.68 -3.88 3.31
N VAL A 385 21.14 -5.05 3.75
CA VAL A 385 22.50 -5.24 4.29
C VAL A 385 23.38 -5.86 3.23
N ASP A 386 24.46 -5.17 2.85
CA ASP A 386 25.47 -5.72 1.94
C ASP A 386 26.10 -6.98 2.52
N ASN A 387 26.19 -8.04 1.72
CA ASN A 387 26.71 -9.32 2.18
C ASN A 387 27.19 -10.22 1.02
N PRO A 388 28.13 -11.15 1.28
CA PRO A 388 28.74 -11.98 0.23
C PRO A 388 27.82 -12.96 -0.50
N LEU A 389 26.58 -13.14 -0.03
CA LEU A 389 25.61 -14.04 -0.66
C LEU A 389 24.62 -13.31 -1.57
N ASP A 390 24.63 -11.96 -1.58
CA ASP A 390 23.57 -11.14 -2.14
C ASP A 390 22.17 -11.61 -1.68
N ARG A 391 22.09 -12.06 -0.42
CA ARG A 391 20.88 -12.58 0.22
C ARG A 391 20.37 -11.58 1.23
N TYR A 392 19.22 -10.99 0.96
CA TYR A 392 18.60 -10.01 1.86
C TYR A 392 17.30 -10.50 2.49
N SER A 393 16.71 -11.57 1.96
CA SER A 393 15.60 -12.30 2.57
C SER A 393 15.80 -13.82 2.52
N ILE A 394 15.13 -14.53 3.42
CA ILE A 394 15.06 -16.00 3.46
C ILE A 394 13.61 -16.44 3.67
N GLY A 395 13.19 -17.52 3.02
CA GLY A 395 11.79 -17.96 3.01
C GLY A 395 11.61 -19.40 2.55
N ASP A 396 10.37 -19.87 2.44
CA ASP A 396 10.04 -21.21 1.92
C ASP A 396 10.48 -21.42 0.47
N ARG A 397 10.72 -20.33 -0.27
CA ARG A 397 11.23 -20.36 -1.65
C ARG A 397 12.74 -20.28 -1.76
N THR A 398 13.47 -20.15 -0.65
CA THR A 398 14.94 -20.12 -0.67
C THR A 398 15.51 -21.51 -1.00
N PRO A 399 16.29 -21.67 -2.09
CA PRO A 399 16.90 -22.95 -2.43
C PRO A 399 17.84 -23.46 -1.33
N GLY A 400 17.73 -24.74 -1.00
CA GLY A 400 18.62 -25.41 -0.04
C GLY A 400 18.28 -25.19 1.44
N LEU A 401 17.13 -24.57 1.76
CA LEU A 401 16.67 -24.43 3.14
C LEU A 401 16.57 -25.79 3.84
N ALA A 402 17.20 -25.92 5.01
CA ALA A 402 17.28 -27.17 5.77
C ALA A 402 16.27 -27.17 6.92
N ARG A 403 15.49 -28.25 7.05
CA ARG A 403 14.60 -28.45 8.20
C ARG A 403 15.37 -28.99 9.39
N ASP A 404 14.87 -28.69 10.58
CA ASP A 404 15.37 -29.27 11.82
C ASP A 404 14.92 -30.75 11.91
N PRO A 405 15.58 -31.59 12.73
CA PRO A 405 15.23 -33.01 12.85
C PRO A 405 13.78 -33.28 13.31
N ASP A 406 13.17 -32.35 14.04
CA ASP A 406 11.76 -32.42 14.47
C ASP A 406 10.76 -31.89 13.42
N GLY A 407 11.25 -31.48 12.24
CA GLY A 407 10.44 -30.88 11.18
C GLY A 407 10.28 -29.36 11.30
N GLY A 408 10.84 -28.74 12.34
CA GLY A 408 10.90 -27.29 12.51
C GLY A 408 11.82 -26.59 11.51
N LEU A 409 11.99 -25.29 11.70
CA LEU A 409 12.94 -24.48 10.95
C LEU A 409 13.62 -23.46 11.85
N THR A 410 14.94 -23.52 11.90
CA THR A 410 15.76 -22.52 12.59
C THR A 410 16.49 -21.66 11.57
N LEU A 411 16.27 -20.34 11.66
CA LEU A 411 17.02 -19.33 10.91
C LEU A 411 18.12 -18.76 11.80
N TYR A 412 19.31 -18.58 11.23
CA TYR A 412 20.46 -17.99 11.92
C TYR A 412 20.64 -16.56 11.43
N LEU A 413 20.52 -15.59 12.33
CA LEU A 413 20.62 -14.16 12.05
C LEU A 413 21.91 -13.65 12.69
N GLN A 414 22.95 -13.53 11.89
CA GLN A 414 24.30 -13.22 12.40
C GLN A 414 25.15 -12.53 11.36
N HIS A 415 26.12 -11.72 11.81
CA HIS A 415 27.03 -11.00 10.92
C HIS A 415 28.03 -11.94 10.24
N LYS A 416 28.62 -12.86 11.01
CA LYS A 416 29.60 -13.83 10.50
C LYS A 416 28.89 -15.08 9.97
N ARG A 417 29.36 -15.60 8.83
CA ARG A 417 28.86 -16.85 8.25
C ARG A 417 29.02 -18.02 9.23
N PRO A 418 27.97 -18.82 9.51
CA PRO A 418 28.10 -20.05 10.27
C PRO A 418 29.09 -21.02 9.62
N ALA A 419 29.95 -21.66 10.42
CA ALA A 419 30.91 -22.66 9.93
C ALA A 419 30.23 -23.98 9.54
N ASP A 420 29.15 -24.33 10.23
CA ASP A 420 28.34 -25.50 9.89
C ASP A 420 27.55 -25.26 8.59
N ALA A 421 27.58 -26.25 7.69
CA ALA A 421 26.98 -26.13 6.37
C ALA A 421 25.45 -26.04 6.42
N GLN A 422 24.80 -26.74 7.36
CA GLN A 422 23.35 -26.71 7.53
C GLN A 422 22.90 -25.36 8.09
N HIS A 423 23.62 -24.83 9.08
CA HIS A 423 23.36 -23.48 9.60
C HIS A 423 23.60 -22.41 8.53
N SER A 424 24.66 -22.57 7.72
CA SER A 424 24.95 -21.65 6.61
C SER A 424 23.85 -21.67 5.53
N ALA A 425 23.12 -22.77 5.36
CA ALA A 425 22.00 -22.83 4.42
C ALA A 425 20.82 -21.96 4.89
N ASN A 426 20.55 -21.96 6.20
CA ASN A 426 19.48 -21.19 6.86
C ASN A 426 19.95 -19.83 7.39
N TRP A 427 21.13 -19.38 6.98
CA TRP A 427 21.71 -18.11 7.42
C TRP A 427 21.07 -16.94 6.68
N LEU A 428 20.63 -15.95 7.44
CA LEU A 428 20.26 -14.62 6.98
C LEU A 428 21.37 -13.64 7.43
N PRO A 429 22.21 -13.14 6.51
CA PRO A 429 23.27 -12.20 6.83
C PRO A 429 22.74 -10.94 7.49
N ALA A 430 23.36 -10.54 8.60
CA ALA A 430 22.98 -9.38 9.41
C ALA A 430 24.09 -8.32 9.43
N PRO A 431 23.80 -7.05 9.76
CA PRO A 431 24.82 -6.02 9.86
C PRO A 431 25.68 -6.25 11.12
N ASP A 432 26.85 -5.63 11.21
CA ASP A 432 27.58 -5.53 12.48
C ASP A 432 27.01 -4.34 13.28
N GLY A 433 25.79 -4.51 13.79
CA GLY A 433 25.04 -3.41 14.40
C GLY A 433 23.54 -3.68 14.57
N PRO A 434 22.76 -2.65 14.95
CA PRO A 434 21.33 -2.77 15.20
C PRO A 434 20.57 -3.09 13.91
N PHE A 435 19.55 -3.95 14.03
CA PHE A 435 18.78 -4.43 12.89
C PHE A 435 17.28 -4.56 13.19
N GLU A 436 16.52 -4.71 12.12
CA GLU A 436 15.12 -5.13 12.15
C GLU A 436 14.94 -6.26 11.12
N VAL A 437 14.20 -7.30 11.48
CA VAL A 437 13.78 -8.34 10.54
C VAL A 437 12.27 -8.28 10.38
N VAL A 438 11.81 -8.20 9.13
CA VAL A 438 10.39 -8.18 8.79
C VAL A 438 10.01 -9.51 8.16
N VAL A 439 9.09 -10.23 8.81
CA VAL A 439 8.45 -11.43 8.28
C VAL A 439 7.20 -11.04 7.49
N ARG A 440 7.07 -11.60 6.29
CA ARG A 440 5.90 -11.43 5.42
C ARG A 440 5.24 -12.77 5.16
N LEU A 441 3.93 -12.86 5.33
CA LEU A 441 3.13 -14.01 4.90
C LEU A 441 2.26 -13.57 3.73
N TYR A 442 2.48 -14.14 2.55
CA TYR A 442 1.64 -13.89 1.38
C TYR A 442 0.51 -14.90 1.33
N GLY A 443 -0.72 -14.40 1.38
CA GLY A 443 -1.93 -15.18 1.60
C GLY A 443 -1.94 -15.87 2.96
N PRO A 444 -1.88 -15.13 4.09
CA PRO A 444 -1.90 -15.75 5.42
C PRO A 444 -3.19 -16.56 5.62
N ASP A 445 -3.07 -17.74 6.22
CA ASP A 445 -4.25 -18.51 6.62
C ASP A 445 -4.99 -17.88 7.82
N GLU A 446 -6.09 -18.49 8.24
CA GLU A 446 -6.91 -18.00 9.36
C GLU A 446 -6.14 -17.89 10.68
N ARG A 447 -5.15 -18.75 10.93
CA ARG A 447 -4.38 -18.73 12.18
C ARG A 447 -3.62 -17.41 12.33
N ALA A 448 -2.95 -16.94 11.27
CA ALA A 448 -2.27 -15.64 11.32
C ALA A 448 -3.27 -14.46 11.28
N ARG A 449 -4.33 -14.54 10.47
CA ARG A 449 -5.31 -13.44 10.35
C ARG A 449 -6.10 -13.19 11.63
N GLU A 450 -6.35 -14.24 12.42
CA GLU A 450 -7.13 -14.17 13.66
C GLU A 450 -6.25 -14.12 14.91
N GLY A 451 -4.92 -13.98 14.76
CA GLY A 451 -3.97 -13.85 15.87
C GLY A 451 -3.76 -15.14 16.68
N ARG A 452 -4.12 -16.30 16.13
CA ARG A 452 -3.83 -17.63 16.73
C ARG A 452 -2.42 -18.14 16.44
N TRP A 453 -1.73 -17.51 15.51
CA TRP A 453 -0.31 -17.74 15.25
C TRP A 453 0.47 -16.47 15.57
N ALA A 454 1.57 -16.62 16.30
CA ALA A 454 2.46 -15.54 16.67
C ALA A 454 3.88 -15.85 16.17
N LEU A 455 4.66 -14.80 15.95
CA LEU A 455 6.08 -14.96 15.66
C LEU A 455 6.79 -15.58 16.89
N PRO A 456 7.68 -16.56 16.69
CA PRO A 456 8.49 -17.07 17.78
C PRO A 456 9.48 -16.01 18.28
N PRO A 457 10.08 -16.22 19.47
CA PRO A 457 11.09 -15.32 19.98
C PRO A 457 12.28 -15.16 19.03
N LEU A 458 12.78 -13.93 18.94
CA LEU A 458 14.10 -13.64 18.43
C LEU A 458 15.10 -13.81 19.58
N THR A 459 15.87 -14.89 19.58
CA THR A 459 16.68 -15.29 20.74
C THR A 459 18.17 -15.02 20.51
N PRO A 460 18.85 -14.25 21.39
CA PRO A 460 20.30 -14.07 21.32
C PRO A 460 21.03 -15.38 21.66
N ARG A 461 22.26 -15.54 21.15
CA ARG A 461 23.10 -16.73 21.29
C ARG A 461 24.49 -16.44 21.83
#